data_AF-A0A925DRA5-F1
#
_entry.id   AF-A0A925DRA5-F1
#
_cell.length_a   1.000
_cell.length_b   1.000
_cell.length_c   1.000
_cell.angle_alpha   90.00
_cell.angle_beta   90.00
_cell.angle_gamma   90.00
#
_symmetry.space_group_name_H-M   'P 1'
#
loop_
_entity.id
_entity.type
_entity.pdbx_description
1 polymer ?
#
loop_
_entity_poly.entity_id
_entity_poly.type
_entity_poly.pdbx_seq_one_letter_code
_entity_poly.pdbx_strand_id
1 'polypeptide(L)'
;NYKYMYWTMEQQLAHHTVNGCNMNVGDLLASGTISGPEPSEFGSMMELTWRGSKPITMKDGSERKFINDNDTVIMKGWCEKDGIRIGFGECRAKVLPAI
;
A
#
# COMPACT_ATOMS: atom_id res chain seq x y z
N ASN A 1 0.30 -7.11 -6.06
CA ASN A 1 1.18 -8.12 -5.42
C ASN A 1 2.59 -7.54 -5.32
N TYR A 2 3.33 -7.77 -4.22
CA TYR A 2 4.69 -7.22 -4.03
C TYR A 2 5.69 -7.62 -5.14
N LYS A 3 5.46 -8.76 -5.81
CA LYS A 3 6.28 -9.21 -6.95
C LYS A 3 6.33 -8.23 -8.14
N TYR A 4 5.43 -7.25 -8.19
CA TYR A 4 5.40 -6.23 -9.26
C TYR A 4 6.33 -5.05 -9.00
N MET A 5 7.01 -4.98 -7.84
CA MET A 5 8.00 -3.94 -7.60
C MET A 5 9.12 -4.00 -8.63
N TYR A 6 9.36 -2.88 -9.31
CA TYR A 6 10.39 -2.79 -10.36
C TYR A 6 11.81 -2.86 -9.80
N TRP A 7 12.03 -2.23 -8.63
CA TRP A 7 13.29 -2.26 -7.90
C TRP A 7 13.19 -3.21 -6.71
N THR A 8 14.19 -4.06 -6.53
CA THR A 8 14.26 -4.98 -5.38
C THR A 8 14.69 -4.24 -4.10
N MET A 9 14.47 -4.84 -2.93
CA MET A 9 14.89 -4.26 -1.65
C MET A 9 16.41 -4.09 -1.59
N GLU A 10 17.17 -5.02 -2.18
CA GLU A 10 18.63 -4.97 -2.25
C GLU A 10 19.11 -3.78 -3.09
N GLN A 11 18.43 -3.50 -4.20
CA GLN A 11 18.74 -2.34 -5.05
C GLN A 11 18.41 -1.03 -4.35
N GLN A 12 17.27 -0.97 -3.65
CA GLN A 12 16.88 0.20 -2.85
C GLN A 12 17.92 0.50 -1.77
N LEU A 13 18.34 -0.52 -1.01
CA LEU A 13 19.35 -0.37 0.03
C LEU A 13 20.71 0.03 -0.54
N ALA A 14 21.18 -0.64 -1.59
CA ALA A 14 22.45 -0.33 -2.23
C ALA A 14 22.48 1.13 -2.70
N HIS A 15 21.40 1.60 -3.35
CA HIS A 15 21.28 2.98 -3.79
C HIS A 15 21.23 3.97 -2.62
N HIS A 16 20.50 3.64 -1.53
CA HIS A 16 20.43 4.49 -0.34
C HIS A 16 21.83 4.75 0.25
N THR A 17 22.68 3.73 0.28
CA THR A 17 24.01 3.79 0.92
C THR A 17 25.14 4.24 0.00
N VAL A 18 24.89 4.43 -1.30
CA VAL A 18 25.95 4.63 -2.30
C VAL A 18 26.79 5.90 -2.07
N ASN A 19 26.23 6.91 -1.39
CA ASN A 19 26.89 8.18 -1.10
C ASN A 19 27.45 8.27 0.34
N GLY A 20 27.47 7.17 1.08
CA GLY A 20 27.94 7.12 2.47
C GLY A 20 26.87 7.36 3.53
N CYS A 21 25.57 7.42 3.17
CA CYS A 21 24.49 7.42 4.14
C CYS A 21 24.54 6.14 5.01
N ASN A 22 24.57 6.30 6.33
CA ASN A 22 24.65 5.21 7.29
C ASN A 22 23.27 4.63 7.61
N MET A 23 23.19 3.30 7.66
CA MET A 23 22.02 2.57 8.12
C MET A 23 22.20 2.12 9.57
N ASN A 24 21.12 2.13 10.34
CA ASN A 24 21.08 1.73 11.73
C ASN A 24 20.07 0.60 11.95
N VAL A 25 20.26 -0.12 13.06
CA VAL A 25 19.28 -1.12 13.50
C VAL A 25 17.96 -0.42 13.81
N GLY A 26 16.89 -0.92 13.20
CA GLY A 26 15.55 -0.35 13.36
C GLY A 26 15.15 0.66 12.29
N ASP A 27 16.05 1.03 11.38
CA ASP A 27 15.69 1.85 10.22
C ASP A 27 14.66 1.12 9.34
N LEU A 28 13.69 1.88 8.82
CA LEU A 28 12.59 1.36 8.02
C LEU A 28 12.64 1.93 6.61
N LEU A 29 12.76 1.06 5.62
CA LEU A 29 12.66 1.40 4.20
C LEU A 29 11.35 0.88 3.64
N ALA A 30 10.51 1.79 3.17
CA ALA A 30 9.26 1.45 2.51
C ALA A 30 9.48 1.22 1.02
N SER A 31 8.67 0.35 0.42
CA SER A 31 8.75 0.03 -1.02
C SER A 31 8.30 1.16 -1.93
N GLY A 32 7.51 2.11 -1.42
CA GLY A 32 6.60 2.93 -2.21
C GLY A 32 5.25 2.23 -2.45
N THR A 33 4.31 2.95 -3.04
CA THR A 33 2.97 2.44 -3.39
C THR A 33 3.08 1.26 -4.35
N ILE A 34 2.42 0.15 -4.02
CA ILE A 34 2.45 -1.08 -4.83
C ILE A 34 1.21 -1.08 -5.75
N SER A 35 1.43 -0.82 -7.04
CA SER A 35 0.39 -0.91 -8.08
C SER A 35 0.72 -2.02 -9.07
N GLY A 36 -0.23 -2.94 -9.28
CA GLY A 36 -0.12 -3.98 -10.32
C GLY A 36 -0.50 -3.46 -11.71
N PRO A 37 -0.37 -4.31 -12.74
CA PRO A 37 -0.74 -3.97 -14.12
C PRO A 37 -2.23 -3.68 -14.30
N GLU A 38 -3.11 -4.33 -13.51
CA GLU A 38 -4.56 -4.16 -13.66
C GLU A 38 -5.10 -3.01 -12.78
N PRO A 39 -6.14 -2.26 -13.22
CA PRO A 39 -6.70 -1.16 -12.44
C PRO A 39 -7.19 -1.56 -11.04
N SER A 40 -7.65 -2.80 -10.86
CA SER A 40 -8.07 -3.34 -9.56
C SER A 40 -6.89 -3.62 -8.61
N GLU A 41 -5.66 -3.58 -9.11
CA GLU A 41 -4.42 -3.79 -8.36
C GLU A 41 -3.69 -2.49 -8.03
N PHE A 42 -4.28 -1.32 -8.30
CA PHE A 42 -3.69 -0.02 -7.97
C PHE A 42 -3.65 0.24 -6.45
N GLY A 43 -2.53 0.78 -5.98
CA GLY A 43 -2.21 0.87 -4.55
C GLY A 43 -2.69 2.12 -3.83
N SER A 44 -3.38 3.05 -4.51
CA SER A 44 -3.90 4.27 -3.88
C SER A 44 -5.28 4.67 -4.38
N MET A 45 -6.02 5.41 -3.55
CA MET A 45 -7.30 6.00 -3.97
C MET A 45 -7.13 7.01 -5.11
N MET A 46 -5.98 7.68 -5.19
CA MET A 46 -5.68 8.61 -6.28
C MET A 46 -5.66 7.88 -7.63
N GLU A 47 -5.04 6.70 -7.68
CA GLU A 47 -4.96 5.87 -8.89
C GLU A 47 -6.28 5.18 -9.17
N LEU A 48 -6.85 4.49 -8.17
CA LEU A 48 -8.10 3.75 -8.28
C LEU A 48 -9.26 4.61 -8.79
N THR A 49 -9.34 5.85 -8.30
CA THR A 49 -10.43 6.76 -8.67
C THR A 49 -10.07 7.73 -9.79
N TRP A 50 -8.87 7.59 -10.36
CA TRP A 50 -8.32 8.49 -11.36
C TRP A 50 -8.49 9.97 -10.98
N ARG A 51 -7.87 10.34 -9.85
CA ARG A 51 -7.99 11.68 -9.23
C ARG A 51 -9.45 12.08 -8.97
N GLY A 52 -10.28 11.13 -8.56
CA GLY A 52 -11.70 11.33 -8.24
C GLY A 52 -12.64 11.46 -9.44
N SER A 53 -12.15 11.31 -10.68
CA SER A 53 -13.00 11.32 -11.89
C SER A 53 -13.76 10.03 -12.12
N LYS A 54 -13.32 8.92 -11.49
CA LYS A 54 -13.95 7.60 -11.53
C LYS A 54 -14.20 7.09 -10.09
N PRO A 55 -15.26 7.54 -9.41
CA PRO A 55 -15.52 7.13 -8.02
C PRO A 55 -15.68 5.60 -7.87
N ILE A 56 -15.33 5.08 -6.71
CA ILE A 56 -15.62 3.69 -6.32
C ILE A 56 -16.98 3.64 -5.64
N THR A 57 -17.87 2.75 -6.09
CA THR A 57 -19.13 2.43 -5.41
C THR A 57 -18.87 1.39 -4.31
N MET A 58 -19.28 1.74 -3.08
CA MET A 58 -19.16 0.90 -1.89
C MET A 58 -20.36 -0.05 -1.77
N LYS A 59 -20.26 -1.06 -0.90
CA LYS A 59 -21.32 -2.07 -0.70
C LYS A 59 -22.64 -1.50 -0.18
N ASP A 60 -22.58 -0.39 0.55
CA ASP A 60 -23.75 0.33 1.07
C ASP A 60 -24.36 1.31 0.05
N GLY A 61 -23.83 1.35 -1.17
CA GLY A 61 -24.24 2.27 -2.24
C GLY A 61 -23.61 3.65 -2.16
N SER A 62 -22.84 3.96 -1.10
CA SER A 62 -22.08 5.22 -1.04
C SER A 62 -20.92 5.22 -2.04
N GLU A 63 -20.44 6.41 -2.41
CA GLU A 63 -19.27 6.54 -3.29
C GLU A 63 -18.04 7.02 -2.52
N ARG A 64 -16.86 6.67 -3.03
CA ARG A 64 -15.58 7.18 -2.56
C ARG A 64 -14.70 7.66 -3.72
N LYS A 65 -14.23 8.90 -3.58
CA LYS A 65 -13.14 9.48 -4.41
C LYS A 65 -11.82 9.44 -3.64
N PHE A 66 -11.89 9.84 -2.37
CA PHE A 66 -10.83 9.76 -1.38
C PHE A 66 -11.41 9.27 -0.05
N ILE A 67 -10.55 9.13 0.96
CA ILE A 67 -10.94 8.68 2.30
C ILE A 67 -11.77 9.79 2.96
N ASN A 68 -12.92 9.44 3.50
CA ASN A 68 -13.78 10.34 4.26
C ASN A 68 -13.57 10.18 5.77
N ASP A 69 -14.04 11.15 6.54
CA ASP A 69 -14.10 11.04 7.99
C ASP A 69 -14.83 9.76 8.41
N ASN A 70 -14.27 9.10 9.41
CA ASN A 70 -14.73 7.83 9.97
C ASN A 70 -14.55 6.59 9.08
N ASP A 71 -14.01 6.72 7.87
CA ASP A 71 -13.58 5.55 7.11
C ASP A 71 -12.42 4.84 7.83
N THR A 72 -12.37 3.51 7.69
CA THR A 72 -11.27 2.68 8.19
C THR A 72 -10.59 1.97 7.04
N VAL A 73 -9.29 2.17 6.89
CA VAL A 73 -8.45 1.45 5.93
C VAL A 73 -7.79 0.27 6.63
N ILE A 74 -7.85 -0.91 6.00
CA ILE A 74 -7.22 -2.14 6.51
C ILE A 74 -6.39 -2.75 5.38
N MET A 75 -5.07 -2.80 5.56
CA MET A 75 -4.17 -3.51 4.67
C MET A 75 -3.86 -4.89 5.23
N LYS A 76 -3.91 -5.90 4.34
CA LYS A 76 -3.60 -7.31 4.64
C LYS A 76 -2.69 -7.85 3.55
N GLY A 77 -1.80 -8.77 3.91
CA GLY A 77 -0.91 -9.43 2.98
C GLY A 77 -0.45 -10.78 3.51
N TRP A 78 -0.19 -11.72 2.60
CA TRP A 78 0.33 -13.04 2.93
C TRP A 78 1.10 -13.64 1.75
N CYS A 79 1.99 -14.57 2.06
CA CYS A 79 2.54 -15.53 1.12
C CYS A 79 1.87 -16.89 1.34
N GLU A 80 1.68 -17.65 0.27
CA GLU A 80 1.06 -18.98 0.33
C GLU A 80 1.80 -19.95 -0.59
N LYS A 81 2.09 -21.14 -0.06
CA LYS A 81 2.69 -22.25 -0.80
C LYS A 81 2.21 -23.57 -0.21
N ASP A 82 1.77 -24.50 -1.07
CA ASP A 82 1.35 -25.85 -0.69
C ASP A 82 0.29 -25.86 0.46
N GLY A 83 -0.65 -24.92 0.41
CA GLY A 83 -1.71 -24.75 1.43
C GLY A 83 -1.26 -24.13 2.75
N ILE A 84 0.04 -23.83 2.91
CA ILE A 84 0.59 -23.15 4.10
C ILE A 84 0.64 -21.65 3.82
N ARG A 85 0.08 -20.86 4.75
CA ARG A 85 0.02 -19.39 4.66
C ARG A 85 0.87 -18.73 5.75
N ILE A 86 1.71 -17.77 5.34
CA ILE A 86 2.46 -16.88 6.23
C ILE A 86 1.90 -15.47 6.03
N GLY A 87 1.22 -14.94 7.05
CA GLY A 87 0.52 -13.65 7.00
C GLY A 87 1.21 -12.55 7.81
N PHE A 88 0.95 -11.30 7.43
CA PHE A 88 1.44 -10.10 8.13
C PHE A 88 0.46 -9.57 9.19
N GLY A 89 -0.72 -10.19 9.35
CA GLY A 89 -1.81 -9.65 10.18
C GLY A 89 -2.52 -8.48 9.50
N GLU A 90 -2.92 -7.48 10.29
CA GLU A 90 -3.61 -6.27 9.81
C GLU A 90 -2.81 -5.00 10.11
N CYS A 91 -2.69 -4.12 9.12
CA CYS A 91 -2.35 -2.72 9.33
C CYS A 91 -3.63 -1.90 9.16
N ARG A 92 -4.12 -1.31 10.26
CA ARG A 92 -5.46 -0.71 10.36
C ARG A 92 -5.39 0.72 10.88
N ALA A 93 -6.10 1.64 10.23
CA ALA A 93 -6.26 3.01 10.70
C ALA A 93 -7.66 3.54 10.39
N LYS A 94 -8.27 4.26 11.34
CA LYS A 94 -9.52 5.00 11.16
C LYS A 94 -9.21 6.49 11.05
N VAL A 95 -9.75 7.15 10.03
CA VAL A 95 -9.65 8.60 9.88
C VAL A 95 -10.66 9.27 10.81
N LEU A 96 -10.20 10.21 11.63
CA LEU A 96 -11.05 11.04 12.48
C LEU A 96 -11.26 12.41 11.83
N PRO A 97 -12.37 13.10 12.14
CA PRO A 97 -12.58 14.48 11.70
C PRO A 97 -11.43 15.40 12.10
N ALA A 98 -11.18 16.41 11.28
CA ALA A 98 -10.23 17.48 11.60
C ALA A 98 -10.69 18.28 12.83
N ILE A 99 -9.72 18.91 13.52
CA ILE A 99 -9.92 19.79 14.67
C ILE A 99 -10.20 21.23 14.20
#